data_AF-A0A7S2E008-F1
#
_entry.id   AF-A0A7S2E008-F1
#
_cell.length_a   1.000
_cell.length_b   1.000
_cell.length_c   1.000
_cell.angle_alpha   90.00
_cell.angle_beta   90.00
_cell.angle_gamma   90.00
#
_symmetry.space_group_name_H-M   'P 1'
#
loop_
_entity.id
_entity.type
_entity.pdbx_description
1 polymer ?
#
loop_
_entity_poly.entity_id
_entity_poly.type
_entity_poly.pdbx_seq_one_letter_code
_entity_poly.pdbx_strand_id
1 'polypeptide(L)'
;MTAGLSQSLQELVPALLQDHATQAWAVNSLAALVDESEGNRAAAVGEAIRDFGAVEPLLTLLDQDDTQTDALRVIGNLSSNDVDAQAEETKRILDEFQGFQRVLPCIYATTPTTLVYALGAVQNMCSRPNHAMHMRETGADVRLREIVATSDNKAA
;
A
#
# COMPACT_ATOMS: atom_id res chain seq x y z
N MET A 1 20.74 -7.42 -13.57
CA MET A 1 19.87 -8.15 -12.62
C MET A 1 18.38 -7.98 -12.96
N THR A 2 18.04 -7.83 -14.25
CA THR A 2 16.79 -7.18 -14.70
C THR A 2 15.81 -8.09 -15.46
N ALA A 3 16.29 -9.18 -16.08
CA ALA A 3 15.42 -10.03 -16.92
C ALA A 3 14.36 -10.79 -16.12
N GLY A 4 14.73 -11.36 -14.96
CA GLY A 4 13.80 -12.13 -14.13
C GLY A 4 12.70 -11.26 -13.50
N LEU A 5 13.06 -10.09 -12.99
CA LEU A 5 12.10 -9.13 -12.41
C LEU A 5 11.10 -8.64 -13.46
N SER A 6 11.60 -8.25 -14.64
CA SER A 6 10.74 -7.81 -15.74
C SER A 6 9.79 -8.91 -16.20
N GLN A 7 10.24 -10.17 -16.24
CA GLN A 7 9.39 -11.29 -16.62
C GLN A 7 8.28 -11.54 -15.58
N SER A 8 8.62 -11.52 -14.29
CA SER A 8 7.62 -11.65 -13.22
C SER A 8 6.58 -10.54 -13.29
N LEU A 9 6.98 -9.28 -13.46
CA LEU A 9 6.03 -8.16 -13.50
C LEU A 9 5.17 -8.14 -14.77
N GLN A 10 5.69 -8.62 -15.91
CA GLN A 10 4.89 -8.82 -17.13
C GLN A 10 3.73 -9.80 -16.92
N GLU A 11 3.89 -10.77 -16.03
CA GLU A 11 2.84 -11.73 -15.69
C GLU A 11 1.92 -11.18 -14.59
N LEU A 12 2.51 -10.62 -13.52
CA LEU A 12 1.77 -10.22 -12.32
C LEU A 12 0.87 -9.01 -12.55
N VAL A 13 1.31 -7.99 -13.29
CA VAL A 13 0.53 -6.74 -13.39
C VAL A 13 -0.77 -6.93 -14.19
N PRO A 14 -0.79 -7.60 -15.36
CA PRO A 14 -2.05 -7.92 -16.03
C PRO A 14 -2.97 -8.82 -15.19
N ALA A 15 -2.40 -9.69 -14.35
CA ALA A 15 -3.13 -10.59 -13.46
C ALA A 15 -3.92 -9.84 -12.36
N LEU A 16 -3.48 -8.64 -11.94
CA LEU A 16 -4.23 -7.78 -11.00
C LEU A 16 -5.60 -7.32 -11.55
N LEU A 17 -5.83 -7.45 -12.85
CA LEU A 17 -7.05 -7.00 -13.53
C LEU A 17 -7.95 -8.16 -13.97
N GLN A 18 -7.62 -9.40 -13.59
CA GLN A 18 -8.36 -10.60 -13.99
C GLN A 18 -9.44 -10.96 -12.95
N ASP A 19 -9.84 -12.22 -12.90
CA ASP A 19 -10.76 -12.74 -11.89
C ASP A 19 -10.15 -12.72 -10.49
N HIS A 20 -11.02 -12.76 -9.48
CA HIS A 20 -10.67 -12.63 -8.07
C HIS A 20 -9.56 -13.57 -7.59
N ALA A 21 -9.56 -14.84 -8.03
CA ALA A 21 -8.52 -15.79 -7.60
C ALA A 21 -7.16 -15.42 -8.19
N THR A 22 -7.15 -15.00 -9.46
CA THR A 22 -5.95 -14.51 -10.14
C THR A 22 -5.45 -13.19 -9.53
N GLN A 23 -6.35 -12.28 -9.17
CA GLN A 23 -6.02 -11.03 -8.47
C GLN A 23 -5.34 -11.30 -7.12
N ALA A 24 -5.93 -12.17 -6.30
CA ALA A 24 -5.41 -12.53 -4.98
C ALA A 24 -4.01 -13.14 -5.06
N TRP A 25 -3.79 -14.06 -6.00
CA TRP A 25 -2.46 -14.63 -6.25
C TRP A 25 -1.45 -13.56 -6.69
N ALA A 26 -1.85 -12.69 -7.62
CA ALA A 26 -0.96 -11.68 -8.18
C ALA A 26 -0.53 -10.64 -7.14
N VAL A 27 -1.47 -10.10 -6.37
CA VAL A 27 -1.18 -9.11 -5.33
C VAL A 27 -0.36 -9.73 -4.19
N ASN A 28 -0.63 -10.97 -3.81
CA ASN A 28 0.15 -11.68 -2.80
C ASN A 28 1.60 -11.88 -3.26
N SER A 29 1.79 -12.25 -4.53
CA SER A 29 3.11 -12.43 -5.13
C SER A 29 3.88 -11.11 -5.23
N LEU A 30 3.21 -10.01 -5.57
CA LEU A 30 3.81 -8.67 -5.54
C LEU A 30 4.21 -8.26 -4.12
N ALA A 31 3.34 -8.51 -3.15
CA ALA A 31 3.60 -8.19 -1.76
C ALA A 31 4.82 -8.96 -1.21
N ALA A 32 4.95 -10.24 -1.55
CA ALA A 32 6.13 -11.05 -1.22
C ALA A 32 7.40 -10.50 -1.89
N LEU A 33 7.32 -10.15 -3.18
CA LEU A 33 8.44 -9.60 -3.93
C LEU A 33 8.98 -8.30 -3.30
N VAL A 34 8.08 -7.42 -2.83
CA VAL A 34 8.46 -6.17 -2.18
C VAL A 34 9.10 -6.43 -0.81
N ASP A 35 8.52 -7.31 0.02
CA ASP A 35 9.07 -7.62 1.35
C ASP A 35 10.44 -8.31 1.31
N GLU A 36 10.67 -9.17 0.30
CA GLU A 36 11.95 -9.87 0.12
C GLU A 36 13.04 -8.97 -0.50
N SER A 37 12.72 -7.70 -0.78
CA SER A 37 13.64 -6.78 -1.43
C SER A 37 14.17 -5.75 -0.44
N GLU A 38 15.49 -5.51 -0.50
CA GLU A 38 16.18 -4.55 0.35
C GLU A 38 17.15 -3.68 -0.46
N GLY A 39 17.42 -2.46 0.03
CA GLY A 39 18.37 -1.53 -0.56
C GLY A 39 18.15 -1.29 -2.06
N ASN A 40 19.19 -1.48 -2.87
CA ASN A 40 19.12 -1.27 -4.32
C ASN A 40 18.11 -2.19 -5.02
N ARG A 41 17.82 -3.38 -4.46
CA ARG A 41 16.81 -4.28 -5.03
C ARG A 41 15.41 -3.73 -4.79
N ALA A 42 15.12 -3.23 -3.60
CA ALA A 42 13.83 -2.63 -3.27
C ALA A 42 13.53 -1.43 -4.18
N ALA A 43 14.51 -0.56 -4.38
CA ALA A 43 14.38 0.57 -5.32
C ALA A 43 14.07 0.11 -6.76
N ALA A 44 14.77 -0.93 -7.26
CA ALA A 44 14.54 -1.47 -8.60
C ALA A 44 13.18 -2.17 -8.74
N VAL A 45 12.71 -2.86 -7.70
CA VAL A 45 11.37 -3.46 -7.66
C VAL A 45 10.31 -2.37 -7.69
N GLY A 46 10.46 -1.33 -6.87
CA GLY A 46 9.54 -0.20 -6.85
C GLY A 46 9.46 0.53 -8.19
N GLU A 47 10.62 0.80 -8.80
CA GLU A 47 10.70 1.42 -10.13
C GLU A 47 9.93 0.58 -11.15
N ALA A 48 10.20 -0.71 -11.20
CA ALA A 48 9.52 -1.59 -12.14
C ALA A 48 8.01 -1.68 -11.87
N ILE A 49 7.55 -1.76 -10.62
CA ILE A 49 6.11 -1.76 -10.30
C ILE A 49 5.42 -0.48 -10.83
N ARG A 50 6.09 0.68 -10.71
CA ARG A 50 5.59 1.95 -11.29
C ARG A 50 5.58 1.91 -12.81
N ASP A 51 6.67 1.50 -13.45
CA ASP A 51 6.82 1.48 -14.90
C ASP A 51 5.81 0.55 -15.59
N PHE A 52 5.47 -0.57 -14.93
CA PHE A 52 4.45 -1.49 -15.39
C PHE A 52 3.01 -1.01 -15.11
N GLY A 53 2.84 0.12 -14.40
CA GLY A 53 1.54 0.72 -14.14
C GLY A 53 0.71 0.00 -13.08
N ALA A 54 1.33 -0.72 -12.14
CA ALA A 54 0.56 -1.52 -11.17
C ALA A 54 -0.05 -0.68 -10.02
N VAL A 55 0.36 0.57 -9.84
CA VAL A 55 -0.05 1.42 -8.71
C VAL A 55 -1.56 1.68 -8.69
N GLU A 56 -2.18 1.99 -9.85
CA GLU A 56 -3.63 2.19 -9.94
C GLU A 56 -4.41 0.88 -9.68
N PRO A 57 -4.08 -0.26 -10.32
CA PRO A 57 -4.69 -1.56 -10.00
C PRO A 57 -4.64 -1.91 -8.51
N LEU A 58 -3.53 -1.62 -7.81
CA LEU A 58 -3.43 -1.89 -6.37
C LEU A 58 -4.50 -1.13 -5.55
N LEU A 59 -4.89 0.07 -5.98
CA LEU A 59 -5.95 0.82 -5.31
C LEU A 59 -7.33 0.18 -5.49
N THR A 60 -7.60 -0.46 -6.64
CA THR A 60 -8.91 -1.13 -6.87
C THR A 60 -9.08 -2.38 -6.02
N LEU A 61 -7.98 -3.01 -5.63
CA LEU A 61 -7.96 -4.17 -4.74
C LEU A 61 -8.26 -3.82 -3.28
N LEU A 62 -8.24 -2.54 -2.91
CA LEU A 62 -8.61 -2.12 -1.55
C LEU A 62 -10.08 -2.37 -1.21
N ASP A 63 -10.94 -2.54 -2.23
CA ASP A 63 -12.38 -2.73 -2.06
C ASP A 63 -12.76 -4.21 -1.84
N GLN A 64 -11.79 -5.13 -1.83
CA GLN A 64 -11.99 -6.57 -1.70
C GLN A 64 -11.27 -7.12 -0.46
N ASP A 65 -11.98 -7.83 0.41
CA ASP A 65 -11.44 -8.25 1.72
C ASP A 65 -10.20 -9.15 1.63
N ASP A 66 -10.10 -10.01 0.62
CA ASP A 66 -9.01 -10.98 0.47
C ASP A 66 -7.74 -10.39 -0.17
N THR A 67 -7.86 -9.32 -0.96
CA THR A 67 -6.74 -8.66 -1.62
C THR A 67 -6.31 -7.37 -0.91
N GLN A 68 -7.19 -6.74 -0.12
CA GLN A 68 -6.95 -5.47 0.57
C GLN A 68 -5.66 -5.48 1.41
N THR A 69 -5.41 -6.55 2.17
CA THR A 69 -4.24 -6.63 3.06
C THR A 69 -2.93 -6.57 2.29
N ASP A 70 -2.82 -7.36 1.21
CA ASP A 70 -1.60 -7.42 0.40
C ASP A 70 -1.44 -6.16 -0.48
N ALA A 71 -2.54 -5.58 -0.96
CA ALA A 71 -2.52 -4.31 -1.65
C ALA A 71 -1.99 -3.18 -0.75
N LEU A 72 -2.49 -3.07 0.49
CA LEU A 72 -2.00 -2.10 1.48
C LEU A 72 -0.52 -2.30 1.79
N ARG A 73 -0.07 -3.56 1.88
CA ARG A 73 1.33 -3.91 2.12
C ARG A 73 2.24 -3.40 1.00
N VAL A 74 1.86 -3.64 -0.26
CA VAL A 74 2.60 -3.12 -1.43
C VAL A 74 2.60 -1.59 -1.43
N ILE A 75 1.43 -0.96 -1.30
CA ILE A 75 1.29 0.51 -1.33
C ILE A 75 2.11 1.17 -0.22
N GLY A 76 2.05 0.62 0.99
CA GLY A 76 2.77 1.14 2.15
C GLY A 76 4.28 1.06 1.98
N ASN A 77 4.80 -0.06 1.48
CA ASN A 77 6.22 -0.23 1.21
C ASN A 77 6.71 0.69 0.09
N LEU A 78 5.97 0.79 -1.03
CA LEU A 78 6.32 1.69 -2.13
C LEU A 78 6.24 3.18 -1.78
N SER A 79 5.53 3.51 -0.70
CA SER A 79 5.42 4.88 -0.17
C SER A 79 6.44 5.17 0.94
N SER A 80 7.23 4.18 1.36
CA SER A 80 8.24 4.34 2.42
C SER A 80 9.59 4.74 1.84
N ASN A 81 10.16 5.85 2.30
CA ASN A 81 11.52 6.25 1.92
C ASN A 81 12.60 5.28 2.44
N ASP A 82 12.27 4.48 3.46
CA ASP A 82 13.19 3.47 4.01
C ASP A 82 13.24 2.20 3.13
N VAL A 83 12.19 1.95 2.34
CA VAL A 83 12.10 0.79 1.45
C VAL A 83 12.41 1.19 0.01
N ASP A 84 11.82 2.28 -0.47
CA ASP A 84 12.00 2.78 -1.83
C ASP A 84 12.50 4.24 -1.80
N ALA A 85 13.74 4.44 -2.24
CA ALA A 85 14.35 5.77 -2.35
C ALA A 85 13.56 6.71 -3.29
N GLN A 86 12.70 6.18 -4.15
CA GLN A 86 11.81 6.91 -5.06
C GLN A 86 10.35 6.90 -4.59
N ALA A 87 10.08 6.71 -3.30
CA ALA A 87 8.73 6.68 -2.76
C ALA A 87 7.90 7.94 -3.07
N GLU A 88 8.53 9.11 -3.21
CA GLU A 88 7.82 10.32 -3.64
C GLU A 88 7.22 10.20 -5.05
N GLU A 89 7.81 9.40 -5.94
CA GLU A 89 7.22 9.14 -7.26
C GLU A 89 5.96 8.27 -7.14
N THR A 90 5.99 7.23 -6.31
CA THR A 90 4.78 6.46 -5.98
C THR A 90 3.69 7.37 -5.43
N LYS A 91 4.03 8.27 -4.49
CA LYS A 91 3.05 9.21 -3.89
C LYS A 91 2.48 10.20 -4.89
N ARG A 92 3.21 10.58 -5.95
CA ARG A 92 2.68 11.41 -7.03
C ARG A 92 1.66 10.63 -7.87
N ILE A 93 2.01 9.40 -8.28
CA ILE A 93 1.08 8.54 -9.01
C ILE A 93 -0.18 8.31 -8.17
N LEU A 94 -0.04 7.99 -6.89
CA LEU A 94 -1.18 7.81 -5.97
C LEU A 94 -2.07 9.06 -5.91
N ASP A 95 -1.54 10.28 -5.93
CA ASP A 95 -2.36 11.50 -5.93
C ASP A 95 -3.28 11.60 -7.15
N GLU A 96 -2.79 11.19 -8.32
CA GLU A 96 -3.58 11.21 -9.57
C GLU A 96 -4.86 10.37 -9.44
N PHE A 97 -4.82 9.34 -8.59
CA PHE A 97 -5.92 8.43 -8.31
C PHE A 97 -6.56 8.61 -6.92
N GLN A 98 -6.33 9.76 -6.27
CA GLN A 98 -6.85 10.05 -4.91
C GLN A 98 -6.47 8.95 -3.90
N GLY A 99 -5.27 8.40 -4.03
CA GLY A 99 -4.83 7.21 -3.31
C GLY A 99 -4.91 7.37 -1.80
N PHE A 100 -4.58 8.55 -1.27
CA PHE A 100 -4.70 8.79 0.17
C PHE A 100 -6.15 8.68 0.66
N GLN A 101 -7.10 9.23 -0.10
CA GLN A 101 -8.53 9.15 0.20
C GLN A 101 -9.06 7.72 0.08
N ARG A 102 -8.45 6.89 -0.77
CA ARG A 102 -8.81 5.46 -0.91
C ARG A 102 -8.20 4.57 0.17
N VAL A 103 -6.99 4.87 0.62
CA VAL A 103 -6.29 4.11 1.67
C VAL A 103 -6.80 4.47 3.06
N LEU A 104 -7.18 5.74 3.31
CA LEU A 104 -7.56 6.21 4.63
C LEU A 104 -8.74 5.42 5.26
N PRO A 105 -9.82 5.06 4.54
CA PRO A 105 -10.89 4.23 5.10
C PRO A 105 -10.44 2.85 5.62
N CYS A 106 -9.30 2.33 5.16
CA CYS A 106 -8.80 1.03 5.61
C CYS A 106 -8.36 1.02 7.10
N ILE A 107 -8.22 2.18 7.77
CA ILE A 107 -7.95 2.24 9.22
C ILE A 107 -9.14 1.76 10.09
N TYR A 108 -10.28 1.51 9.46
CA TYR A 108 -11.46 0.92 10.08
C TYR A 108 -11.53 -0.60 9.91
N ALA A 109 -10.52 -1.22 9.29
CA ALA A 109 -10.44 -2.68 9.19
C ALA A 109 -10.51 -3.34 10.58
N THR A 110 -11.28 -4.43 10.66
CA THR A 110 -11.48 -5.22 11.88
C THR A 110 -10.38 -6.26 12.08
N THR A 111 -9.77 -6.72 10.99
CA THR A 111 -8.64 -7.65 11.01
C THR A 111 -7.38 -6.92 11.48
N PRO A 112 -6.71 -7.38 12.57
CA PRO A 112 -5.54 -6.69 13.11
C PRO A 112 -4.40 -6.51 12.11
N THR A 113 -4.11 -7.53 11.29
CA THR A 113 -3.06 -7.48 10.27
C THR A 113 -3.36 -6.41 9.21
N THR A 114 -4.58 -6.38 8.70
CA THR A 114 -5.03 -5.38 7.73
C THR A 114 -4.96 -3.97 8.30
N LEU A 115 -5.38 -3.79 9.56
CA LEU A 115 -5.27 -2.51 10.25
C LEU A 115 -3.81 -2.03 10.37
N VAL A 116 -2.87 -2.91 10.69
CA VAL A 116 -1.43 -2.56 10.77
C VAL A 116 -0.92 -2.07 9.42
N TYR A 117 -1.22 -2.78 8.32
CA TYR A 117 -0.80 -2.33 6.99
C TYR A 117 -1.50 -1.06 6.53
N ALA A 118 -2.78 -0.86 6.89
CA ALA A 118 -3.47 0.39 6.64
C ALA A 118 -2.79 1.57 7.35
N LEU A 119 -2.46 1.42 8.63
CA LEU A 119 -1.78 2.46 9.41
C LEU A 119 -0.39 2.77 8.86
N GLY A 120 0.39 1.74 8.48
CA GLY A 120 1.69 1.91 7.86
C GLY A 120 1.60 2.64 6.51
N ALA A 121 0.66 2.24 5.65
CA ALA A 121 0.42 2.91 4.38
C ALA A 121 0.00 4.38 4.57
N VAL A 122 -0.95 4.65 5.46
CA VAL A 122 -1.37 6.01 5.81
C VAL A 122 -0.19 6.84 6.32
N GLN A 123 0.61 6.30 7.24
CA GLN A 123 1.80 6.97 7.77
C GLN A 123 2.78 7.34 6.65
N ASN A 124 3.12 6.38 5.78
CA ASN A 124 4.11 6.57 4.72
C ASN A 124 3.63 7.54 3.63
N MET A 125 2.32 7.57 3.37
CA MET A 125 1.69 8.51 2.44
C MET A 125 1.45 9.90 3.04
N CYS A 126 1.41 10.05 4.36
CA CYS A 126 1.07 11.32 5.03
C CYS A 126 2.22 12.34 4.97
N SER A 127 2.56 12.82 3.77
CA SER A 127 3.64 13.80 3.55
C SER A 127 3.16 15.22 3.24
N ARG A 128 1.85 15.44 3.06
CA ARG A 128 1.29 16.72 2.60
C ARG A 128 0.24 17.31 3.57
N PRO A 129 0.15 18.64 3.71
CA PRO A 129 -0.79 19.27 4.65
C PRO A 129 -2.28 18.94 4.40
N ASN A 130 -2.67 18.74 3.14
CA ASN A 130 -4.02 18.36 2.75
C ASN A 130 -4.44 16.99 3.29
N HIS A 131 -3.50 16.07 3.53
CA HIS A 131 -3.81 14.77 4.14
C HIS A 131 -4.32 14.93 5.57
N ALA A 132 -3.67 15.80 6.36
CA ALA A 132 -4.10 16.07 7.74
C ALA A 132 -5.46 16.80 7.80
N MET A 133 -5.75 17.69 6.85
CA MET A 133 -7.08 18.32 6.74
C MET A 133 -8.14 17.27 6.42
N HIS A 134 -7.89 16.42 5.43
CA HIS A 134 -8.81 15.36 5.03
C HIS A 134 -9.09 14.35 6.16
N MET A 135 -8.07 14.00 6.96
CA MET A 135 -8.26 13.15 8.14
C MET A 135 -9.23 13.77 9.16
N ARG A 136 -9.19 15.09 9.35
CA ARG A 136 -10.10 15.80 10.27
C ARG A 136 -11.52 15.87 9.70
N GLU A 137 -11.65 16.12 8.40
CA GLU A 137 -12.94 16.19 7.72
C GLU A 137 -13.69 14.85 7.73
N THR A 138 -12.95 13.75 7.64
CA THR A 138 -13.51 12.39 7.62
C THR A 138 -13.61 11.76 9.02
N GLY A 139 -13.11 12.43 10.07
CA GLY A 139 -13.08 11.91 11.43
C GLY A 139 -12.04 10.79 11.65
N ALA A 140 -11.16 10.54 10.69
CA ALA A 140 -10.08 9.57 10.81
C ALA A 140 -9.12 9.90 11.97
N ASP A 141 -8.95 11.18 12.31
CA ASP A 141 -8.13 11.59 13.46
C ASP A 141 -8.69 11.10 14.80
N VAL A 142 -10.02 11.04 14.94
CA VAL A 142 -10.69 10.44 16.11
C VAL A 142 -10.38 8.94 16.18
N ARG A 143 -10.53 8.25 15.05
CA ARG A 143 -10.26 6.81 14.96
C ARG A 143 -8.81 6.47 15.32
N LEU A 144 -7.85 7.24 14.82
CA LEU A 144 -6.43 7.06 15.16
C LEU A 144 -6.18 7.24 16.68
N ARG A 145 -6.82 8.21 17.33
CA ARG A 145 -6.72 8.39 18.79
C ARG A 145 -7.28 7.20 19.57
N GLU A 146 -8.39 6.61 19.12
CA GLU A 146 -8.97 5.40 19.74
C GLU A 146 -8.04 4.19 19.62
N ILE A 147 -7.39 4.01 18.46
CA ILE A 147 -6.45 2.92 18.23
C ILE A 147 -5.25 3.02 19.20
N VAL A 148 -4.72 4.22 19.40
CA VAL A 148 -3.63 4.45 20.37
C VAL A 148 -4.10 4.14 21.79
N ALA A 149 -5.24 4.68 22.23
CA ALA A 149 -5.75 4.47 23.58
C ALA A 149 -6.04 2.99 23.91
N THR A 150 -6.47 2.21 22.92
CA THR A 150 -6.72 0.76 23.10
C THR A 150 -5.44 -0.07 23.12
N SER A 151 -4.36 0.42 22.50
CA SER A 151 -3.04 -0.22 22.52
C SER A 151 -2.34 -0.01 23.87
N ASP A 152 -2.41 1.21 24.40
CA ASP A 152 -1.82 1.56 25.71
C ASP A 152 -2.45 0.79 26.87
N ASN A 153 -3.77 0.56 26.82
CA ASN A 153 -4.50 -0.21 27.82
C ASN A 153 -4.18 -1.72 27.81
N LYS A 154 -3.55 -2.26 26.76
CA LYS A 154 -3.10 -3.66 26.72
C LYS A 154 -1.68 -3.85 27.27
N ALA A 155 -0.94 -2.76 27.47
CA ALA A 155 0.44 -2.76 27.95
C ALA A 155 0.58 -2.40 29.45
N ALA A 156 -0.55 -2.13 30.13
CA ALA A 156 -0.64 -1.83 31.56
C ALA A 156 -1.27 -3.01 32.33
#